data_AF-A0A7S0SJ46-F1
#
_entry.id   AF-A0A7S0SJ46-F1
#
_cell.length_a   1.000
_cell.length_b   1.000
_cell.length_c   1.000
_cell.angle_alpha   90.00
_cell.angle_beta   90.00
_cell.angle_gamma   90.00
#
_symmetry.space_group_name_H-M   'P 1'
#
loop_
_entity.id
_entity.type
_entity.pdbx_description
1 polymer ?
#
loop_
_entity_poly.entity_id
_entity_poly.type
_entity_poly.pdbx_seq_one_letter_code
_entity_poly.pdbx_strand_id
1 'polypeptide(L)'
;MAEMSAGASSAFAPYLAALPTLRATHSPLAWSGAELAELAGTSALDHMMTVEDESLELPSMTAEHWRHVAKPFLATNPEFACHPLRGDGAEEEEEEADPDAGEAQKMYIHATALVAGFSFTLGGNDDEEDEDEDDEEAGGCGGGGNPEDDVNEDDAEDNEECGDGGGGGSTQAMVPFWDMLNHKEPAAASVRLNHDPESGMLQMIAVRHVPAGAEVFNTYGAAGDSELLRRYGFVMRRNP
;
A
#
# COMPACT_ATOMS: atom_id res chain seq x y z
N MET A 1 11.61 -8.71 -2.96
CA MET A 1 12.28 -9.35 -4.12
C MET A 1 13.48 -10.19 -3.72
N ALA A 2 14.47 -9.69 -2.99
CA ALA A 2 15.64 -10.47 -2.59
C ALA A 2 15.30 -11.81 -1.89
N GLU A 3 14.42 -11.79 -0.89
CA GLU A 3 13.95 -13.00 -0.20
C GLU A 3 13.18 -13.95 -1.12
N MET A 4 12.38 -13.40 -2.04
CA MET A 4 11.71 -14.21 -3.05
C MET A 4 12.74 -14.87 -3.97
N SER A 5 13.79 -14.17 -4.41
CA SER A 5 14.87 -14.72 -5.25
C SER A 5 15.73 -15.77 -4.56
N ALA A 6 15.90 -15.66 -3.23
CA ALA A 6 16.58 -16.66 -2.42
C ALA A 6 15.82 -17.99 -2.34
N GLY A 7 14.51 -17.98 -2.61
CA GLY A 7 13.67 -19.19 -2.69
C GLY A 7 13.71 -20.00 -1.40
N ALA A 8 13.95 -21.30 -1.50
CA ALA A 8 13.99 -22.20 -0.34
C ALA A 8 15.09 -21.86 0.69
N SER A 9 16.07 -21.02 0.35
CA SER A 9 17.10 -20.56 1.29
C SER A 9 16.67 -19.35 2.13
N SER A 10 15.55 -18.70 1.77
CA SER A 10 14.98 -17.60 2.55
C SER A 10 14.38 -18.11 3.86
N ALA A 11 14.63 -17.37 4.95
CA ALA A 11 13.96 -17.61 6.23
C ALA A 11 12.43 -17.38 6.14
N PHE A 12 12.00 -16.55 5.18
CA PHE A 12 10.60 -16.23 4.93
C PHE A 12 9.96 -17.10 3.85
N ALA A 13 10.66 -18.11 3.31
CA ALA A 13 10.14 -18.97 2.25
C ALA A 13 8.76 -19.58 2.55
N PRO A 14 8.46 -20.08 3.78
CA PRO A 14 7.13 -20.61 4.08
C PRO A 14 6.03 -19.55 4.03
N TYR A 15 6.35 -18.33 4.42
CA TYR A 15 5.41 -17.20 4.39
C TYR A 15 5.18 -16.74 2.95
N LEU A 16 6.26 -16.51 2.19
CA LEU A 16 6.19 -16.09 0.79
C LEU A 16 5.46 -17.11 -0.09
N ALA A 17 5.58 -18.41 0.20
CA ALA A 17 4.87 -19.46 -0.51
C ALA A 17 3.35 -19.51 -0.18
N ALA A 18 2.93 -18.90 0.94
CA ALA A 18 1.52 -18.80 1.32
C ALA A 18 0.84 -17.55 0.74
N LEU A 19 1.61 -16.57 0.25
CA LEU A 19 1.08 -15.37 -0.37
C LEU A 19 0.41 -15.69 -1.72
N PRO A 20 -0.62 -14.93 -2.11
CA PRO A 20 -1.32 -15.13 -3.38
C PRO A 20 -0.40 -14.85 -4.58
N THR A 21 -0.71 -15.49 -5.71
CA THR A 21 -0.15 -15.12 -7.01
C THR A 21 -0.63 -13.72 -7.40
N LEU A 22 0.10 -13.05 -8.31
CA LEU A 22 -0.27 -11.70 -8.77
C LEU A 22 -1.73 -11.63 -9.24
N ARG A 23 -2.19 -12.58 -10.06
CA ARG A 23 -3.59 -12.60 -10.52
C ARG A 23 -4.60 -12.82 -9.38
N ALA A 24 -4.25 -13.64 -8.39
CA ALA A 24 -5.09 -13.90 -7.21
C ALA A 24 -5.17 -12.72 -6.23
N THR A 25 -4.28 -11.73 -6.33
CA THR A 25 -4.43 -10.46 -5.58
C THR A 25 -5.58 -9.60 -6.10
N HIS A 26 -6.06 -9.86 -7.31
CA HIS A 26 -7.02 -9.00 -8.03
C HIS A 26 -6.57 -7.54 -8.19
N SER A 27 -5.30 -7.24 -7.92
CA SER A 27 -4.74 -5.90 -8.10
C SER A 27 -4.90 -5.44 -9.55
N PRO A 28 -5.31 -4.19 -9.78
CA PRO A 28 -5.36 -3.58 -11.11
C PRO A 28 -4.03 -3.62 -11.87
N LEU A 29 -2.90 -3.76 -11.15
CA LEU A 29 -1.59 -3.98 -11.77
C LEU A 29 -1.50 -5.29 -12.59
N ALA A 30 -2.39 -6.25 -12.32
CA ALA A 30 -2.48 -7.55 -13.01
C ALA A 30 -3.59 -7.58 -14.08
N TRP A 31 -4.26 -6.46 -14.32
CA TRP A 31 -5.39 -6.38 -15.24
C TRP A 31 -4.91 -6.15 -16.67
N SER A 32 -5.63 -6.75 -17.63
CA SER A 32 -5.45 -6.47 -19.04
C SER A 32 -5.90 -5.04 -19.38
N GLY A 33 -5.46 -4.52 -20.52
CA GLY A 33 -5.94 -3.21 -21.01
C GLY A 33 -7.45 -3.16 -21.22
N ALA A 34 -8.09 -4.30 -21.55
CA ALA A 34 -9.54 -4.37 -21.67
C ALA A 34 -10.24 -4.30 -20.31
N GLU A 35 -9.71 -4.98 -19.28
CA GLU A 35 -10.23 -4.91 -17.91
C GLU A 35 -10.08 -3.50 -17.32
N LEU A 36 -8.95 -2.84 -17.54
CA LEU A 36 -8.75 -1.45 -17.12
C LEU A 36 -9.68 -0.47 -17.85
N ALA A 37 -10.00 -0.73 -19.13
CA ALA A 37 -10.91 0.11 -19.90
C ALA A 37 -12.34 0.14 -19.33
N GLU A 38 -12.75 -0.91 -18.61
CA GLU A 38 -14.06 -0.94 -17.93
C GLU A 38 -14.14 0.07 -16.76
N LEU A 39 -13.02 0.57 -16.25
CA LEU A 39 -12.99 1.62 -15.22
C LEU A 39 -13.18 3.04 -15.78
N ALA A 40 -13.30 3.19 -17.11
CA ALA A 40 -13.44 4.48 -17.75
C ALA A 40 -14.63 5.29 -17.18
N GLY A 41 -14.33 6.52 -16.73
CA GLY A 41 -15.32 7.41 -16.12
C GLY A 41 -15.53 7.22 -14.62
N THR A 42 -14.71 6.39 -13.96
CA THR A 42 -14.67 6.26 -12.51
C THR A 42 -13.44 6.97 -11.94
N SER A 43 -13.53 7.45 -10.70
CA SER A 43 -12.38 7.98 -9.95
C SER A 43 -11.27 6.94 -9.76
N ALA A 44 -11.60 5.64 -9.81
CA ALA A 44 -10.61 4.57 -9.68
C ALA A 44 -9.60 4.58 -10.82
N LEU A 45 -10.04 4.84 -12.06
CA LEU A 45 -9.13 4.97 -13.19
C LEU A 45 -8.24 6.21 -13.04
N ASP A 46 -8.81 7.34 -12.62
CA ASP A 46 -8.06 8.58 -12.40
C ASP A 46 -6.96 8.33 -11.36
N HIS A 47 -7.29 7.81 -10.18
CA HIS A 47 -6.31 7.53 -9.14
C HIS A 47 -5.23 6.49 -9.51
N MET A 48 -5.46 5.64 -10.52
CA MET A 48 -4.46 4.71 -11.04
C MET A 48 -3.56 5.33 -12.10
N MET A 49 -4.05 6.33 -12.85
CA MET A 49 -3.40 6.88 -14.04
C MET A 49 -2.83 8.28 -13.83
N THR A 50 -3.32 9.04 -12.84
CA THR A 50 -2.77 10.35 -12.49
C THR A 50 -1.48 10.16 -11.69
N VAL A 51 -0.36 10.43 -12.36
CA VAL A 51 1.02 10.46 -11.83
C VAL A 51 1.35 11.82 -11.18
N GLU A 52 0.38 12.74 -11.12
CA GLU A 52 0.63 14.16 -10.81
C GLU A 52 0.81 14.46 -9.31
N ASP A 53 0.61 13.48 -8.43
CA ASP A 53 0.85 13.65 -7.02
C ASP A 53 2.13 12.88 -6.64
N GLU A 54 3.22 13.64 -6.47
CA GLU A 54 4.55 13.15 -6.10
C GLU A 54 4.57 12.50 -4.69
N SER A 55 3.47 12.58 -3.94
CA SER A 55 3.28 11.83 -2.68
C SER A 55 2.69 10.43 -2.89
N LEU A 56 2.31 10.05 -4.12
CA LEU A 56 1.68 8.77 -4.39
C LEU A 56 2.66 7.60 -4.27
N GLU A 57 2.49 6.85 -3.19
CA GLU A 57 3.18 5.59 -2.94
C GLU A 57 2.79 4.50 -3.97
N LEU A 58 3.53 3.38 -3.94
CA LEU A 58 3.14 2.18 -4.66
C LEU A 58 1.68 1.80 -4.29
N PRO A 59 0.82 1.44 -5.25
CA PRO A 59 1.16 0.94 -6.60
C PRO A 59 1.10 1.97 -7.76
N SER A 60 0.82 3.25 -7.53
CA SER A 60 0.55 4.20 -8.63
C SER A 60 1.80 4.53 -9.48
N MET A 61 3.00 4.54 -8.89
CA MET A 61 4.26 4.83 -9.60
C MET A 61 5.00 3.60 -10.15
N THR A 62 4.35 2.44 -10.21
CA THR A 62 5.01 1.15 -10.53
C THR A 62 5.80 1.19 -11.85
N ALA A 63 5.25 1.80 -12.91
CA ALA A 63 5.88 1.84 -14.22
C ALA A 63 7.14 2.72 -14.27
N GLU A 64 7.06 3.93 -13.71
CA GLU A 64 8.18 4.87 -13.65
C GLU A 64 9.27 4.38 -12.69
N HIS A 65 8.88 3.85 -11.53
CA HIS A 65 9.84 3.27 -10.59
C HIS A 65 10.54 2.04 -11.18
N TRP A 66 9.82 1.19 -11.94
CA TRP A 66 10.44 0.11 -12.68
C TRP A 66 11.50 0.63 -13.67
N ARG A 67 11.14 1.63 -14.47
CA ARG A 67 12.00 2.19 -15.52
C ARG A 67 13.26 2.86 -14.96
N HIS A 68 13.11 3.65 -13.90
CA HIS A 68 14.16 4.54 -13.40
C HIS A 68 14.96 3.97 -12.24
N VAL A 69 14.40 3.03 -11.45
CA VAL A 69 15.02 2.52 -10.23
C VAL A 69 15.24 1.01 -10.31
N ALA A 70 14.16 0.22 -10.39
CA ALA A 70 14.26 -1.22 -10.25
C ALA A 70 15.02 -1.88 -11.41
N LYS A 71 14.74 -1.50 -12.67
CA LYS A 71 15.40 -2.09 -13.84
C LYS A 71 16.91 -1.80 -13.87
N PRO A 72 17.41 -0.56 -13.67
CA PRO A 72 18.85 -0.31 -13.55
C PRO A 72 19.51 -1.06 -12.38
N PHE A 73 18.84 -1.13 -11.23
CA PHE A 73 19.34 -1.86 -10.06
C PHE A 73 19.51 -3.36 -10.34
N LEU A 74 18.48 -4.00 -10.91
CA LEU A 74 18.50 -5.43 -11.22
C LEU A 74 19.47 -5.78 -12.35
N ALA A 75 19.70 -4.86 -13.30
CA ALA A 75 20.74 -5.04 -14.31
C ALA A 75 22.15 -5.09 -13.70
N THR A 76 22.35 -4.40 -12.58
CA THR A 76 23.62 -4.40 -11.83
C THR A 76 23.71 -5.56 -10.82
N ASN A 77 22.56 -6.05 -10.34
CA ASN A 77 22.44 -7.09 -9.31
C ASN A 77 21.49 -8.21 -9.78
N PRO A 78 21.90 -9.03 -10.76
CA PRO A 78 21.05 -10.04 -11.38
C PRO A 78 20.58 -11.14 -10.41
N GLU A 79 21.26 -11.33 -9.27
CA GLU A 79 20.87 -12.28 -8.22
C GLU A 79 19.49 -12.00 -7.62
N PHE A 80 19.02 -10.75 -7.69
CA PHE A 80 17.70 -10.34 -7.18
C PHE A 80 16.60 -10.33 -8.26
N ALA A 81 16.94 -10.74 -9.49
CA ALA A 81 16.02 -10.80 -10.62
C ALA A 81 15.44 -12.21 -10.87
N CYS A 82 15.77 -13.18 -10.01
CA CYS A 82 15.38 -14.58 -10.17
C CYS A 82 14.07 -14.88 -9.41
N HIS A 83 13.14 -15.63 -10.02
CA HIS A 83 11.92 -16.10 -9.36
C HIS A 83 11.94 -17.64 -9.15
N PRO A 84 12.27 -18.13 -7.95
CA PRO A 84 12.42 -19.57 -7.67
C PRO A 84 11.12 -20.30 -7.32
N LEU A 85 9.97 -19.62 -7.16
CA LEU A 85 8.69 -20.28 -6.88
C LEU A 85 8.05 -20.92 -8.13
N ARG A 86 8.76 -20.99 -9.26
CA ARG A 86 8.38 -21.85 -10.39
C ARG A 86 8.75 -23.30 -10.03
N GLY A 87 7.93 -23.93 -9.19
CA GLY A 87 7.93 -25.38 -9.04
C GLY A 87 7.62 -26.02 -10.40
N ASP A 88 8.24 -27.17 -10.66
CA ASP A 88 8.28 -27.94 -11.92
C ASP A 88 6.90 -28.51 -12.37
N GLY A 89 5.80 -27.80 -12.13
CA GLY A 89 4.43 -28.26 -12.39
C GLY A 89 3.29 -27.28 -12.08
N ALA A 90 3.55 -25.98 -11.93
CA ALA A 90 2.47 -24.99 -11.96
C ALA A 90 2.01 -24.85 -13.42
N GLU A 91 0.78 -25.27 -13.70
CA GLU A 91 0.13 -25.08 -14.99
C GLU A 91 0.24 -23.60 -15.37
N GLU A 92 0.70 -23.34 -16.60
CA GLU A 92 0.67 -22.01 -17.20
C GLU A 92 -0.80 -21.63 -17.34
N GLU A 93 -1.41 -21.09 -16.28
CA GLU A 93 -2.47 -20.12 -16.51
C GLU A 93 -1.80 -19.05 -17.37
N GLU A 94 -2.22 -18.99 -18.64
CA GLU A 94 -1.79 -17.98 -19.59
C GLU A 94 -2.03 -16.61 -18.95
N GLU A 95 -1.04 -16.13 -18.21
CA GLU A 95 -0.99 -14.77 -17.74
C GLU A 95 -1.02 -13.94 -19.02
N GLU A 96 -2.16 -13.33 -19.34
CA GLU A 96 -2.24 -12.19 -20.26
C GLU A 96 -1.49 -10.98 -19.69
N ALA A 97 -0.36 -11.21 -19.04
CA ALA A 97 0.64 -10.20 -18.78
C ALA A 97 1.29 -9.84 -20.12
N ASP A 98 1.63 -8.56 -20.26
CA ASP A 98 2.33 -8.01 -21.42
C ASP A 98 3.41 -8.98 -21.93
N PRO A 99 3.30 -9.48 -23.18
CA PRO A 99 4.23 -10.46 -23.73
C PRO A 99 5.67 -9.94 -23.83
N ASP A 100 5.89 -8.63 -23.67
CA ASP A 100 7.22 -7.99 -23.64
C ASP A 100 7.79 -7.83 -22.21
N ALA A 101 6.97 -8.06 -21.17
CA ALA A 101 7.42 -7.94 -19.78
C ALA A 101 8.30 -9.13 -19.37
N GLY A 102 9.60 -8.87 -19.22
CA GLY A 102 10.56 -9.85 -18.73
C GLY A 102 10.21 -10.38 -17.32
N GLU A 103 10.71 -11.56 -16.96
CA GLU A 103 10.40 -12.24 -15.68
C GLU A 103 10.63 -11.34 -14.45
N ALA A 104 11.70 -10.54 -14.47
CA ALA A 104 12.02 -9.60 -13.40
C ALA A 104 10.96 -8.48 -13.24
N GLN A 105 10.33 -8.06 -14.34
CA GLN A 105 9.27 -7.05 -14.31
C GLN A 105 8.00 -7.65 -13.71
N LYS A 106 7.64 -8.87 -14.09
CA LYS A 106 6.50 -9.60 -13.50
C LYS A 106 6.67 -9.77 -11.99
N MET A 107 7.87 -10.17 -11.57
CA MET A 107 8.22 -10.31 -10.16
C MET A 107 8.13 -8.97 -9.41
N TYR A 108 8.57 -7.87 -10.03
CA TYR A 108 8.50 -6.54 -9.45
C TYR A 108 7.06 -6.06 -9.29
N ILE A 109 6.21 -6.28 -10.31
CA ILE A 109 4.77 -5.99 -10.23
C ILE A 109 4.11 -6.83 -9.14
N HIS A 110 4.45 -8.12 -9.05
CA HIS A 110 3.94 -9.01 -8.00
C HIS A 110 4.33 -8.54 -6.60
N ALA A 111 5.60 -8.22 -6.38
CA ALA A 111 6.07 -7.69 -5.11
C ALA A 111 5.37 -6.36 -4.76
N THR A 112 5.12 -5.51 -5.76
CA THR A 112 4.41 -4.23 -5.57
C THR A 112 2.97 -4.44 -5.15
N ALA A 113 2.23 -5.33 -5.84
CA ALA A 113 0.86 -5.68 -5.48
C ALA A 113 0.77 -6.28 -4.07
N LEU A 114 1.74 -7.12 -3.69
CA LEU A 114 1.80 -7.70 -2.35
C LEU A 114 2.05 -6.63 -1.27
N VAL A 115 3.00 -5.71 -1.49
CA VAL A 115 3.25 -4.62 -0.53
C VAL A 115 2.03 -3.72 -0.39
N ALA A 116 1.39 -3.33 -1.51
CA ALA A 116 0.20 -2.49 -1.47
C ALA A 116 -0.99 -3.13 -0.73
N GLY A 117 -1.20 -4.45 -0.91
CA GLY A 117 -2.36 -5.14 -0.37
C GLY A 117 -2.16 -5.78 1.01
N PHE A 118 -0.93 -6.07 1.42
CA PHE A 118 -0.64 -6.91 2.59
C PHE A 118 0.36 -6.31 3.58
N SER A 119 0.97 -5.16 3.27
CA SER A 119 1.85 -4.47 4.22
C SER A 119 1.06 -3.64 5.23
N PHE A 120 1.69 -3.39 6.38
CA PHE A 120 1.21 -2.51 7.43
C PHE A 120 2.17 -1.33 7.55
N THR A 121 1.63 -0.14 7.74
CA THR A 121 2.40 1.03 8.15
C THR A 121 2.63 0.94 9.66
N LEU A 122 3.89 0.95 10.08
CA LEU A 122 4.32 0.83 11.48
C LEU A 122 5.05 2.09 11.90
N GLY A 123 4.59 2.73 12.97
CA GLY A 123 5.15 4.02 13.41
C GLY A 123 4.65 5.17 12.53
N GLY A 124 4.88 6.39 13.01
CA GLY A 124 4.08 7.55 12.64
C GLY A 124 3.17 7.93 13.81
N ASN A 125 2.90 9.22 14.00
CA ASN A 125 1.92 9.67 14.98
C ASN A 125 0.53 9.23 14.50
N ASP A 126 0.11 8.02 14.87
CA ASP A 126 -1.28 7.54 14.69
C ASP A 126 -2.27 8.25 15.66
N ASP A 127 -1.91 9.44 16.17
CA ASP A 127 -2.69 10.24 17.12
C ASP A 127 -3.61 11.28 16.42
N GLU A 128 -3.75 11.26 15.09
CA GLU A 128 -4.65 12.19 14.36
C GLU A 128 -5.97 11.56 13.87
N GLU A 129 -6.18 10.26 14.06
CA GLU A 129 -7.49 9.63 13.82
C GLU A 129 -8.23 9.41 15.14
N ASP A 130 -8.65 10.50 15.82
CA ASP A 130 -9.78 10.53 16.77
C ASP A 130 -9.78 11.88 17.51
N GLU A 131 -10.50 12.90 17.00
CA GLU A 131 -11.16 13.97 17.79
C GLU A 131 -11.72 15.06 16.85
N ASP A 132 -12.83 14.79 16.15
CA ASP A 132 -13.73 15.85 15.65
C ASP A 132 -15.18 15.52 16.05
N GLU A 133 -15.40 15.36 17.36
CA GLU A 133 -16.70 15.59 17.98
C GLU A 133 -16.56 16.80 18.91
N ASP A 134 -16.76 18.01 18.39
CA ASP A 134 -17.19 19.15 19.20
C ASP A 134 -18.15 20.03 18.39
N ASP A 135 -19.43 19.71 18.58
CA ASP A 135 -20.57 20.63 18.43
C ASP A 135 -20.44 21.68 19.53
N GLU A 136 -20.22 22.97 19.20
CA GLU A 136 -20.77 24.10 19.97
C GLU A 136 -20.99 25.35 19.11
N GLU A 137 -22.17 25.91 19.35
CA GLU A 137 -22.82 27.04 18.72
C GLU A 137 -22.23 28.42 19.11
N ALA A 138 -22.42 29.37 18.20
CA ALA A 138 -22.55 30.82 18.40
C ALA A 138 -21.36 31.67 18.88
N GLY A 139 -20.97 32.66 18.04
CA GLY A 139 -20.49 33.94 18.57
C GLY A 139 -19.70 34.86 17.64
N GLY A 140 -20.38 35.87 17.06
CA GLY A 140 -19.86 37.25 17.12
C GLY A 140 -18.93 37.77 16.00
N CYS A 141 -19.41 38.83 15.35
CA CYS A 141 -18.81 39.66 14.31
C CYS A 141 -17.60 40.54 14.70
N GLY A 142 -16.82 40.95 13.67
CA GLY A 142 -16.14 42.27 13.61
C GLY A 142 -14.71 42.27 13.03
N GLY A 143 -14.52 42.58 11.74
CA GLY A 143 -13.83 43.81 11.25
C GLY A 143 -12.29 43.66 11.16
N GLY A 144 -11.55 43.91 10.08
CA GLY A 144 -11.64 44.84 8.97
C GLY A 144 -10.25 45.54 8.85
N GLY A 145 -9.53 45.38 7.74
CA GLY A 145 -8.27 46.12 7.47
C GLY A 145 -7.35 45.46 6.43
N ASN A 146 -7.22 46.10 5.26
CA ASN A 146 -6.36 45.80 4.10
C ASN A 146 -5.21 46.87 4.06
N PRO A 147 -4.30 46.96 3.07
CA PRO A 147 -3.30 46.03 2.50
C PRO A 147 -1.87 46.66 2.35
N GLU A 148 -0.96 45.96 1.64
CA GLU A 148 0.24 46.42 0.87
C GLU A 148 1.61 46.61 1.56
N ASP A 149 2.61 45.84 1.07
CA ASP A 149 3.98 46.25 0.65
C ASP A 149 4.79 44.95 0.33
N ASP A 150 5.00 44.55 -0.93
CA ASP A 150 6.03 44.93 -1.92
C ASP A 150 7.34 44.08 -1.85
N VAL A 151 7.64 43.49 -3.01
CA VAL A 151 8.74 42.61 -3.50
C VAL A 151 10.11 42.57 -2.79
N ASN A 152 10.70 41.36 -2.72
CA ASN A 152 12.00 41.06 -3.37
C ASN A 152 12.28 39.55 -3.51
N GLU A 153 12.93 39.25 -4.64
CA GLU A 153 13.39 37.96 -5.14
C GLU A 153 14.66 37.45 -4.41
N ASP A 154 14.94 36.16 -4.64
CA ASP A 154 16.21 35.46 -4.41
C ASP A 154 16.57 35.07 -2.97
N ASP A 155 16.14 33.87 -2.56
CA ASP A 155 17.09 32.92 -1.96
C ASP A 155 16.66 31.49 -2.30
N ALA A 156 17.36 30.91 -3.27
CA ALA A 156 17.36 29.49 -3.54
C ALA A 156 18.16 28.81 -2.42
N GLU A 157 17.50 28.51 -1.30
CA GLU A 157 18.04 27.57 -0.33
C GLU A 157 17.61 26.16 -0.72
N ASP A 158 18.56 25.54 -1.40
CA ASP A 158 18.80 24.13 -1.60
C ASP A 158 18.45 23.32 -0.33
N ASN A 159 17.20 22.87 -0.20
CA ASN A 159 16.83 21.90 0.83
C ASN A 159 17.19 20.49 0.34
N GLU A 160 18.49 20.24 0.16
CA GLU A 160 19.01 18.88 0.20
C GLU A 160 19.05 18.41 1.66
N GLU A 161 17.87 18.14 2.23
CA GLU A 161 17.79 17.40 3.49
C GLU A 161 17.95 15.91 3.17
N CYS A 162 19.21 15.51 3.11
CA CYS A 162 19.62 14.13 3.32
C CYS A 162 19.21 13.71 4.75
N GLY A 163 17.97 13.26 4.91
CA GLY A 163 17.41 12.84 6.19
C GLY A 163 17.99 11.51 6.68
N ASP A 164 19.00 11.58 7.55
CA ASP A 164 19.35 10.53 8.50
C ASP A 164 19.15 11.06 9.94
N GLY A 165 18.23 10.42 10.67
CA GLY A 165 18.20 10.38 12.14
C GLY A 165 17.43 11.47 12.88
N GLY A 166 16.12 11.26 13.12
CA GLY A 166 15.44 11.90 14.26
C GLY A 166 13.94 12.20 14.20
N GLY A 167 13.25 11.99 13.07
CA GLY A 167 11.79 12.04 12.98
C GLY A 167 11.21 10.63 13.02
N GLY A 168 10.13 10.39 13.77
CA GLY A 168 9.48 9.08 13.84
C GLY A 168 8.87 8.68 12.49
N GLY A 169 9.70 8.21 11.56
CA GLY A 169 9.28 7.79 10.24
C GLY A 169 8.43 6.53 10.30
N SER A 170 7.27 6.56 9.64
CA SER A 170 6.47 5.37 9.41
C SER A 170 7.21 4.39 8.50
N THR A 171 7.16 3.11 8.83
CA THR A 171 7.83 2.03 8.06
C THR A 171 6.78 1.04 7.58
N GLN A 172 6.80 0.71 6.28
CA GLN A 172 5.97 -0.39 5.77
C GLN A 172 6.61 -1.74 6.07
N ALA A 173 5.83 -2.67 6.62
CA ALA A 173 6.28 -4.01 6.94
C ALA A 173 5.22 -5.06 6.60
N MET A 174 5.67 -6.21 6.10
CA MET A 174 4.84 -7.40 5.98
C MET A 174 4.72 -8.07 7.35
N VAL A 175 3.50 -8.34 7.81
CA VAL A 175 3.26 -8.97 9.12
C VAL A 175 2.58 -10.33 8.92
N PRO A 176 3.37 -11.43 8.84
CA PRO A 176 2.83 -12.76 8.60
C PRO A 176 1.72 -13.11 9.57
N PHE A 177 0.73 -13.88 9.09
CA PHE A 177 -0.46 -14.36 9.82
C PHE A 177 -1.54 -13.29 10.03
N TRP A 178 -1.19 -12.03 10.25
CA TRP A 178 -2.18 -10.95 10.42
C TRP A 178 -2.63 -10.32 9.12
N ASP A 179 -1.76 -10.31 8.12
CA ASP A 179 -2.08 -9.97 6.75
C ASP A 179 -3.12 -10.90 6.09
N MET A 180 -3.43 -12.05 6.71
CA MET A 180 -4.51 -12.95 6.29
C MET A 180 -5.91 -12.48 6.73
N LEU A 181 -6.01 -11.48 7.61
CA LEU A 181 -7.29 -11.02 8.15
C LEU A 181 -7.96 -10.05 7.17
N ASN A 182 -9.17 -10.39 6.73
CA ASN A 182 -9.93 -9.58 5.78
C ASN A 182 -10.42 -8.26 6.39
N HIS A 183 -10.65 -7.28 5.52
CA HIS A 183 -11.18 -5.97 5.87
C HIS A 183 -12.67 -6.00 6.24
N LYS A 184 -13.01 -5.17 7.22
CA LYS A 184 -14.34 -4.62 7.47
C LYS A 184 -14.23 -3.14 7.80
N GLU A 185 -15.35 -2.42 7.60
CA GLU A 185 -15.51 -1.05 8.10
C GLU A 185 -15.11 -0.96 9.59
N PRO A 186 -14.52 0.17 10.04
CA PRO A 186 -13.98 0.30 11.40
C PRO A 186 -14.98 -0.11 12.50
N ALA A 187 -16.25 0.29 12.34
CA ALA A 187 -17.32 -0.04 13.28
C ALA A 187 -17.65 -1.55 13.37
N ALA A 188 -17.25 -2.36 12.39
CA ALA A 188 -17.49 -3.80 12.33
C ALA A 188 -16.22 -4.66 12.55
N ALA A 189 -15.03 -4.06 12.59
CA ALA A 189 -13.76 -4.78 12.74
C ALA A 189 -13.65 -5.52 14.08
N SER A 190 -13.21 -6.78 14.04
CA SER A 190 -13.11 -7.65 15.22
C SER A 190 -11.84 -7.44 16.02
N VAL A 191 -10.77 -6.99 15.36
CA VAL A 191 -9.45 -6.78 15.94
C VAL A 191 -8.87 -5.43 15.53
N ARG A 192 -7.92 -4.93 16.32
CA ARG A 192 -7.06 -3.79 15.96
C ARG A 192 -5.60 -4.15 16.19
N LEU A 193 -4.72 -3.58 15.36
CA LEU A 193 -3.28 -3.63 15.57
C LEU A 193 -2.89 -2.63 16.68
N ASN A 194 -1.92 -3.01 17.49
CA ASN A 194 -1.33 -2.15 18.52
C ASN A 194 0.18 -2.35 18.50
N HIS A 195 0.94 -1.29 18.25
CA HIS A 195 2.38 -1.31 18.43
C HIS A 195 2.69 -0.94 19.88
N ASP A 196 3.33 -1.84 20.61
CA ASP A 196 3.80 -1.58 21.97
C ASP A 196 5.26 -1.09 21.90
N PRO A 197 5.50 0.24 22.05
CA PRO A 197 6.85 0.79 21.92
C PRO A 197 7.78 0.36 23.05
N GLU A 198 7.26 -0.03 24.22
CA GLU A 198 8.10 -0.46 25.35
C GLU A 198 8.66 -1.86 25.12
N SER A 199 7.84 -2.77 24.58
CA SER A 199 8.27 -4.13 24.28
C SER A 199 8.83 -4.30 22.86
N GLY A 200 8.61 -3.33 21.97
CA GLY A 200 8.95 -3.42 20.55
C GLY A 200 8.16 -4.51 19.83
N MET A 201 7.01 -4.91 20.38
CA MET A 201 6.17 -5.97 19.83
C MET A 201 4.91 -5.37 19.20
N LEU A 202 4.53 -5.91 18.05
CA LEU A 202 3.19 -5.71 17.55
C LEU A 202 2.23 -6.65 18.28
N GLN A 203 0.99 -6.21 18.48
CA GLN A 203 -0.08 -6.98 19.12
C GLN A 203 -1.37 -6.84 18.33
N MET A 204 -2.07 -7.96 18.10
CA MET A 204 -3.41 -7.96 17.53
C MET A 204 -4.43 -8.15 18.66
N ILE A 205 -5.23 -7.13 18.93
CA ILE A 205 -6.14 -7.08 20.08
C ILE A 205 -7.58 -7.24 19.60
N ALA A 206 -8.32 -8.21 20.12
CA ALA A 206 -9.75 -8.33 19.88
C ALA A 206 -10.50 -7.18 20.55
N VAL A 207 -11.27 -6.42 19.76
CA VAL A 207 -12.05 -5.27 20.24
C VAL A 207 -13.54 -5.61 20.45
N ARG A 208 -13.96 -6.82 20.03
CA ARG A 208 -15.31 -7.35 20.26
C ARG A 208 -15.28 -8.86 20.42
N HIS A 209 -16.40 -9.42 20.91
CA HIS A 209 -16.58 -10.86 20.99
C HIS A 209 -16.72 -11.49 19.60
N VAL A 210 -15.87 -12.48 19.28
CA VAL A 210 -15.94 -13.29 18.05
C VAL A 210 -16.38 -14.71 18.41
N PRO A 211 -17.58 -15.17 17.98
CA PRO A 211 -18.03 -16.54 18.21
C PRO A 211 -17.14 -17.57 17.54
N ALA A 212 -17.06 -18.78 18.11
CA ALA A 212 -16.35 -19.89 17.48
C ALA A 212 -16.92 -20.21 16.08
N GLY A 213 -16.05 -20.32 15.09
CA GLY A 213 -16.43 -20.54 13.69
C GLY A 213 -16.80 -19.26 12.92
N ALA A 214 -16.84 -18.10 13.56
CA ALA A 214 -16.94 -16.82 12.88
C ALA A 214 -15.57 -16.34 12.40
N GLU A 215 -15.57 -15.60 11.30
CA GLU A 215 -14.36 -14.97 10.75
C GLU A 215 -13.92 -13.79 11.63
N VAL A 216 -12.61 -13.60 11.72
CA VAL A 216 -11.98 -12.47 12.41
C VAL A 216 -11.64 -11.42 11.35
N PHE A 217 -12.22 -10.23 11.49
CA PHE A 217 -11.99 -9.12 10.56
C PHE A 217 -11.05 -8.08 11.16
N ASN A 218 -10.13 -7.59 10.34
CA ASN A 218 -9.34 -6.40 10.61
C ASN A 218 -10.01 -5.16 9.96
N THR A 219 -9.53 -3.96 10.27
CA THR A 219 -9.78 -2.75 9.48
C THR A 219 -8.51 -2.37 8.73
N TYR A 220 -8.65 -1.89 7.50
CA TYR A 220 -7.53 -1.38 6.67
C TYR A 220 -7.52 0.16 6.66
N GLY A 221 -8.29 0.79 7.55
CA GLY A 221 -8.51 2.23 7.57
C GLY A 221 -9.81 2.64 6.86
N ALA A 222 -10.14 3.93 6.98
CA ALA A 222 -11.28 4.53 6.32
C ALA A 222 -10.94 4.86 4.85
N ALA A 223 -11.21 3.90 3.94
CA ALA A 223 -10.86 4.01 2.53
C ALA A 223 -12.09 3.84 1.62
N GLY A 224 -12.24 4.75 0.66
CA GLY A 224 -13.27 4.66 -0.38
C GLY A 224 -13.02 3.53 -1.38
N ASP A 225 -14.03 3.13 -2.15
CA ASP A 225 -13.92 1.97 -3.07
C ASP A 225 -12.82 2.11 -4.12
N SER A 226 -12.50 3.34 -4.56
CA SER A 226 -11.39 3.57 -5.49
C SER A 226 -10.04 3.24 -4.85
N GLU A 227 -9.87 3.56 -3.58
CA GLU A 227 -8.67 3.26 -2.79
C GLU A 227 -8.57 1.76 -2.50
N LEU A 228 -9.70 1.15 -2.09
CA LEU A 228 -9.79 -0.27 -1.81
C LEU A 228 -9.44 -1.10 -3.04
N LEU A 229 -9.95 -0.70 -4.21
CA LEU A 229 -9.63 -1.38 -5.46
C LEU A 229 -8.15 -1.22 -5.83
N ARG A 230 -7.62 0.01 -5.70
CA ARG A 230 -6.24 0.33 -6.07
C ARG A 230 -5.22 -0.43 -5.23
N ARG A 231 -5.37 -0.44 -3.90
CA ARG A 231 -4.42 -1.09 -2.98
C ARG A 231 -4.68 -2.57 -2.79
N TYR A 232 -5.94 -2.97 -2.60
CA TYR A 232 -6.31 -4.29 -2.12
C TYR A 232 -7.04 -5.17 -3.15
N GLY A 233 -7.38 -4.64 -4.34
CA GLY A 233 -7.99 -5.43 -5.40
C GLY A 233 -9.47 -5.81 -5.17
N PHE A 234 -10.18 -5.12 -4.26
CA PHE A 234 -11.60 -5.37 -4.02
C PHE A 234 -12.38 -4.07 -3.80
N VAL A 235 -13.71 -4.15 -3.89
CA VAL A 235 -14.64 -3.07 -3.51
C VAL A 235 -15.69 -3.60 -2.55
N MET A 236 -16.26 -2.74 -1.71
CA MET A 236 -17.33 -3.15 -0.80
C MET A 236 -18.69 -2.87 -1.44
N ARG A 237 -19.61 -3.85 -1.38
CA ARG A 237 -20.98 -3.67 -1.89
C ARG A 237 -21.74 -2.52 -1.20
N ARG A 238 -21.34 -2.20 0.03
CA ARG A 238 -21.86 -1.11 0.86
C ARG A 238 -20.70 -0.55 1.67
N ASN A 239 -19.89 0.29 1.05
CA ASN A 239 -18.91 1.10 1.74
C ASN A 239 -19.64 2.33 2.32
N PRO A 240 -19.75 2.50 3.65
CA PRO A 240 -20.52 3.57 4.27
C PRO A 240 -19.85 4.94 4.12
#